data_AF-A2EBG5-F1
#
_entry.id   AF-A2EBG5-F1
#
_cell.length_a   1.000
_cell.length_b   1.000
_cell.length_c   1.000
_cell.angle_alpha   90.00
_cell.angle_beta   90.00
_cell.angle_gamma   90.00
#
_symmetry.space_group_name_H-M   'P 1'
#
loop_
_entity.id
_entity.type
_entity.pdbx_description
1 polymer ?
#
loop_
_entity_poly.entity_id
_entity_poly.type
_entity_poly.pdbx_seq_one_letter_code
_entity_poly.pdbx_strand_id
1 'polypeptide(L)'
;MFEFLFSFSCSISISGVGYYEADVTSSGTSLEFNLPAVPDATYYLAFSKKDYQLSLDGESSNPSDIYRIDNLKAIYKASMSDQTRSKLPFGIFLVPTSFDALEFWIQPNSTGTYQIPQLTNNSKKIYLCILNDNPISITITQDSDTNTVLSSKDGNLPKSTETTISGTNIVTLEYSYIEKSTVGTTYTLTTQAVANNMDKQCYDKRKSKVNFDTFLIIPYFIYRYSVLDSSLKYGYNSITVSSNTSYLIPKNKMIIFVQSSVDVQGYISTEQYGLSILGNTKIQAIDLVSNGVLLFSANGSSVKCGFVIFNYSQTEICKYPTIFSGTGKYSLTNTIGSHCIITVFSEGTLSFDSTNYLRSTVNTLGITLKDKTISEPSLTVIYYGETYNADDRNTDYTIVFDYKGATGDLNYVIESRNSYYQFYKVSSQGSESVNVGGVDYAKKVLIKPKYKYLAFLTLILVIAAVVFIYYRFCAKKPNNQNDNEDHSSD
;
A
#
# COMPACT_ATOMS: atom_id res chain seq x y z
N MET A 1 -8.37 18.14 31.69
CA MET A 1 -9.48 18.08 30.72
C MET A 1 -8.95 17.30 29.53
N PHE A 2 -9.11 15.97 29.55
CA PHE A 2 -8.64 15.07 28.49
C PHE A 2 -9.77 14.97 27.46
N GLU A 3 -9.69 15.76 26.39
CA GLU A 3 -10.54 15.53 25.22
C GLU A 3 -9.99 14.31 24.48
N PHE A 4 -10.59 13.15 24.79
CA PHE A 4 -10.46 11.94 24.00
C PHE A 4 -11.18 12.20 22.67
N LEU A 5 -10.46 12.75 21.69
CA LEU A 5 -10.93 12.85 20.31
C LEU A 5 -10.99 11.43 19.74
N PHE A 6 -12.10 10.73 19.96
CA PHE A 6 -12.47 9.57 19.18
C PHE A 6 -12.67 10.02 17.74
N SER A 7 -11.64 9.91 16.89
CA SER A 7 -11.83 9.96 15.45
C SER A 7 -12.56 8.67 15.05
N PHE A 8 -13.89 8.71 15.05
CA PHE A 8 -14.65 7.66 14.38
C PHE A 8 -14.35 7.79 12.89
N SER A 9 -13.55 6.88 12.35
CA SER A 9 -13.46 6.71 10.90
C SER A 9 -14.83 6.21 10.44
N CYS A 10 -15.61 7.10 9.82
CA CYS A 10 -16.81 6.69 9.12
C CYS A 10 -16.38 5.88 7.90
N SER A 11 -16.97 4.70 7.71
CA SER A 11 -16.84 3.94 6.47
C SER A 11 -18.21 3.46 5.99
N ILE A 12 -18.34 3.34 4.68
CA ILE A 12 -19.49 2.73 4.01
C ILE A 12 -18.99 1.58 3.15
N SER A 13 -19.64 0.42 3.28
CA SER A 13 -19.33 -0.74 2.45
C SER A 13 -20.31 -0.83 1.28
N ILE A 14 -19.77 -0.92 0.07
CA ILE A 14 -20.50 -0.93 -1.20
C ILE A 14 -20.33 -2.32 -1.81
N SER A 15 -21.30 -3.21 -1.58
CA SER A 15 -21.23 -4.62 -1.98
C SER A 15 -22.01 -4.94 -3.26
N GLY A 16 -22.72 -3.98 -3.85
CA GLY A 16 -23.51 -4.20 -5.05
C GLY A 16 -23.85 -2.92 -5.81
N VAL A 17 -24.76 -3.07 -6.78
CA VAL A 17 -25.44 -1.94 -7.43
C VAL A 17 -26.48 -1.31 -6.50
N GLY A 18 -26.81 -0.05 -6.73
CA GLY A 18 -27.84 0.63 -5.96
C GLY A 18 -27.58 2.12 -5.74
N TYR A 19 -28.51 2.77 -5.07
CA TYR A 19 -28.34 4.12 -4.54
C TYR A 19 -27.78 4.05 -3.11
N TYR A 20 -26.81 4.90 -2.82
CA TYR A 20 -26.09 4.96 -1.55
C TYR A 20 -25.99 6.40 -1.07
N GLU A 21 -25.91 6.57 0.25
CA GLU A 21 -25.57 7.83 0.90
C GLU A 21 -24.46 7.59 1.91
N ALA A 22 -23.39 8.37 1.85
CA ALA A 22 -22.31 8.33 2.83
C ALA A 22 -22.27 9.63 3.65
N ASP A 23 -22.13 9.54 4.96
CA ASP A 23 -21.83 10.70 5.79
C ASP A 23 -20.34 11.06 5.62
N VAL A 24 -20.05 12.20 5.00
CA VAL A 24 -18.68 12.64 4.73
C VAL A 24 -18.28 13.75 5.70
N THR A 25 -17.09 13.62 6.28
CA THR A 25 -16.50 14.59 7.20
C THR A 25 -15.22 15.19 6.62
N SER A 26 -14.71 16.25 7.24
CA SER A 26 -13.40 16.83 6.91
C SER A 26 -12.23 15.90 7.25
N SER A 27 -12.38 14.99 8.23
CA SER A 27 -11.39 13.94 8.51
C SER A 27 -11.39 12.82 7.46
N GLY A 28 -12.41 12.79 6.61
CA GLY A 28 -12.66 11.81 5.57
C GLY A 28 -13.45 10.58 6.03
N THR A 29 -14.13 9.99 5.07
CA THR A 29 -14.98 8.80 5.15
C THR A 29 -14.50 7.79 4.11
N SER A 30 -14.33 6.54 4.52
CA SER A 30 -13.90 5.47 3.61
C SER A 30 -15.10 4.94 2.80
N LEU A 31 -15.01 4.98 1.48
CA LEU A 31 -15.89 4.28 0.54
C LEU A 31 -15.24 2.95 0.19
N GLU A 32 -15.71 1.85 0.79
CA GLU A 32 -15.13 0.51 0.66
C GLU A 32 -15.92 -0.31 -0.35
N PHE A 33 -15.40 -0.46 -1.57
CA PHE A 33 -15.97 -1.32 -2.59
C PHE A 33 -15.67 -2.78 -2.29
N ASN A 34 -16.72 -3.59 -2.31
CA ASN A 34 -16.69 -5.03 -2.14
C ASN A 34 -17.53 -5.72 -3.24
N LEU A 35 -17.46 -5.18 -4.46
CA LEU A 35 -18.29 -5.59 -5.57
C LEU A 35 -17.93 -7.00 -6.07
N PRO A 36 -18.92 -7.82 -6.49
CA PRO A 36 -18.65 -9.09 -7.14
C PRO A 36 -18.20 -8.87 -8.58
N ALA A 37 -17.33 -9.74 -9.09
CA ALA A 37 -17.01 -9.75 -10.52
C ALA A 37 -18.22 -10.28 -11.31
N VAL A 38 -18.64 -9.55 -12.34
CA VAL A 38 -19.71 -9.96 -13.25
C VAL A 38 -19.11 -10.07 -14.66
N PRO A 39 -19.14 -11.27 -15.30
CA PRO A 39 -18.66 -11.43 -16.66
C PRO A 39 -19.34 -10.46 -17.63
N ASP A 40 -18.56 -9.93 -18.56
CA ASP A 40 -19.03 -9.04 -19.63
C ASP A 40 -19.79 -7.80 -19.17
N ALA A 41 -19.55 -7.35 -17.93
CA ALA A 41 -20.13 -6.12 -17.39
C ALA A 41 -19.09 -5.30 -16.63
N THR A 42 -19.37 -4.01 -16.45
CA THR A 42 -18.51 -3.08 -15.73
C THR A 42 -19.34 -2.16 -14.85
N TYR A 43 -18.81 -1.89 -13.66
CA TYR A 43 -19.44 -0.99 -12.70
C TYR A 43 -19.12 0.47 -13.00
N TYR A 44 -20.11 1.33 -12.77
CA TYR A 44 -19.99 2.77 -12.87
C TYR A 44 -20.49 3.41 -11.56
N LEU A 45 -19.71 4.34 -11.01
CA LEU A 45 -20.09 5.21 -9.91
C LEU A 45 -20.57 6.53 -10.50
N ALA A 46 -21.73 7.04 -10.08
CA ALA A 46 -22.17 8.39 -10.40
C ALA A 46 -22.58 9.14 -9.14
N PHE A 47 -22.05 10.34 -8.93
CA PHE A 47 -22.46 11.21 -7.83
C PHE A 47 -23.73 11.97 -8.22
N SER A 48 -24.75 11.94 -7.36
CA SER A 48 -26.01 12.63 -7.63
C SER A 48 -25.91 14.12 -7.28
N LYS A 49 -25.10 14.48 -6.29
CA LYS A 49 -24.71 15.84 -5.96
C LYS A 49 -23.22 15.85 -5.71
N LYS A 50 -22.49 16.62 -6.51
CA LYS A 50 -21.07 16.84 -6.31
C LYS A 50 -20.87 18.24 -5.75
N ASP A 51 -20.53 18.31 -4.47
CA ASP A 51 -20.01 19.54 -3.90
C ASP A 51 -18.64 19.83 -4.52
N TYR A 52 -18.38 21.09 -4.88
CA TYR A 52 -17.06 21.51 -5.39
C TYR A 52 -15.96 21.32 -4.35
N GLN A 53 -16.34 21.14 -3.08
CA GLN A 53 -15.46 20.85 -1.96
C GLN A 53 -15.15 19.36 -1.76
N LEU A 54 -15.82 18.46 -2.50
CA LEU A 54 -15.55 17.03 -2.41
C LEU A 54 -14.14 16.73 -2.90
N SER A 55 -13.32 16.21 -2.00
CA SER A 55 -12.01 15.63 -2.28
C SER A 55 -12.11 14.13 -2.14
N LEU A 56 -11.77 13.42 -3.21
CA LEU A 56 -11.54 11.99 -3.16
C LEU A 56 -10.03 11.82 -3.03
N ASP A 57 -9.60 11.11 -2.00
CA ASP A 57 -8.20 10.72 -1.83
C ASP A 57 -7.21 11.88 -1.65
N GLY A 58 -7.71 13.04 -1.21
CA GLY A 58 -6.91 14.25 -1.05
C GLY A 58 -6.78 15.08 -2.33
N GLU A 59 -7.30 14.61 -3.48
CA GLU A 59 -7.35 15.40 -4.70
C GLU A 59 -8.65 16.22 -4.75
N SER A 60 -8.50 17.55 -4.59
CA SER A 60 -9.60 18.53 -4.67
C SER A 60 -9.85 19.05 -6.09
N SER A 61 -9.04 18.66 -7.09
CA SER A 61 -9.14 19.20 -8.45
C SER A 61 -10.24 18.48 -9.25
N ASN A 62 -11.46 18.97 -9.10
CA ASN A 62 -12.61 18.76 -9.97
C ASN A 62 -12.89 17.29 -10.36
N PRO A 63 -13.24 16.42 -9.38
CA PRO A 63 -13.52 15.01 -9.64
C PRO A 63 -14.59 14.85 -10.74
N SER A 64 -14.49 13.86 -11.64
CA SER A 64 -15.61 13.58 -12.56
C SER A 64 -16.89 13.29 -11.76
N ASP A 65 -18.07 13.59 -12.31
CA ASP A 65 -19.34 13.18 -11.66
C ASP A 65 -19.61 11.69 -11.85
N ILE A 66 -18.97 11.08 -12.84
CA ILE A 66 -19.14 9.67 -13.20
C ILE A 66 -17.77 9.03 -13.37
N TYR A 67 -17.60 7.83 -12.81
CA TYR A 67 -16.39 7.03 -12.88
C TYR A 67 -16.69 5.59 -13.27
N ARG A 68 -15.74 4.95 -13.93
CA ARG A 68 -15.75 3.50 -14.14
C ARG A 68 -14.99 2.81 -13.02
N ILE A 69 -15.59 1.87 -12.32
CA ILE A 69 -14.94 1.13 -11.23
C ILE A 69 -14.28 -0.12 -11.81
N ASP A 70 -12.95 -0.11 -11.87
CA ASP A 70 -12.17 -1.25 -12.37
C ASP A 70 -11.65 -2.14 -11.24
N ASN A 71 -11.36 -1.56 -10.06
CA ASN A 71 -10.97 -2.33 -8.89
C ASN A 71 -12.18 -2.56 -7.97
N LEU A 72 -12.70 -3.78 -8.02
CA LEU A 72 -13.91 -4.20 -7.30
C LEU A 72 -13.74 -4.30 -5.78
N LYS A 73 -12.49 -4.20 -5.28
CA LYS A 73 -12.11 -4.29 -3.86
C LYS A 73 -11.43 -3.02 -3.33
N ALA A 74 -11.63 -1.90 -4.02
CA ALA A 74 -10.99 -0.65 -3.71
C ALA A 74 -11.56 0.05 -2.47
N ILE A 75 -10.72 0.83 -1.78
CA ILE A 75 -11.10 1.70 -0.66
C ILE A 75 -10.66 3.11 -1.01
N TYR A 76 -11.60 4.06 -1.02
CA TYR A 76 -11.35 5.47 -1.30
C TYR A 76 -11.71 6.32 -0.09
N LYS A 77 -11.01 7.43 0.11
CA LYS A 77 -11.29 8.37 1.19
C LYS A 77 -11.98 9.60 0.63
N ALA A 78 -13.30 9.69 0.81
CA ALA A 78 -14.06 10.90 0.50
C ALA A 78 -13.95 11.89 1.66
N SER A 79 -13.65 13.15 1.39
CA SER A 79 -13.59 14.21 2.40
C SER A 79 -14.16 15.50 1.82
N MET A 80 -14.65 16.40 2.67
CA MET A 80 -15.08 17.74 2.27
C MET A 80 -14.32 18.78 3.09
N SER A 81 -14.00 19.92 2.51
CA SER A 81 -13.26 20.97 3.22
C SER A 81 -14.05 21.64 4.34
N ASP A 82 -15.38 21.67 4.26
CA ASP A 82 -16.23 22.22 5.32
C ASP A 82 -16.34 21.27 6.53
N GLN A 83 -16.42 21.83 7.74
CA GLN A 83 -16.52 21.09 9.00
C GLN A 83 -17.91 20.52 9.25
N THR A 84 -18.89 20.82 8.39
CA THR A 84 -20.24 20.28 8.48
C THR A 84 -20.28 18.85 7.90
N ARG A 85 -20.91 17.92 8.63
CA ARG A 85 -21.25 16.61 8.08
C ARG A 85 -22.23 16.84 6.94
N SER A 86 -21.86 16.47 5.72
CA SER A 86 -22.81 16.41 4.61
C SER A 86 -22.96 15.00 4.11
N LYS A 87 -24.17 14.69 3.66
CA LYS A 87 -24.44 13.45 2.95
C LYS A 87 -23.88 13.56 1.53
N LEU A 88 -23.12 12.56 1.14
CA LEU A 88 -22.65 12.34 -0.22
C LEU A 88 -23.53 11.25 -0.87
N PRO A 89 -24.55 11.64 -1.65
CA PRO A 89 -25.38 10.69 -2.38
C PRO A 89 -24.75 10.27 -3.72
N PHE A 90 -24.79 8.97 -4.02
CA PHE A 90 -24.24 8.39 -5.25
C PHE A 90 -24.95 7.09 -5.66
N GLY A 91 -24.83 6.72 -6.93
CA GLY A 91 -25.36 5.48 -7.50
C GLY A 91 -24.26 4.59 -8.06
N ILE A 92 -24.43 3.28 -7.92
CA ILE A 92 -23.61 2.23 -8.54
C ILE A 92 -24.43 1.54 -9.62
N PHE A 93 -23.99 1.66 -10.87
CA PHE A 93 -24.61 1.04 -12.03
C PHE A 93 -23.76 -0.12 -12.53
N LEU A 94 -24.38 -1.15 -13.06
CA LEU A 94 -23.73 -2.24 -13.78
C LEU A 94 -24.22 -2.22 -15.22
N VAL A 95 -23.29 -2.05 -16.16
CA VAL A 95 -23.58 -1.95 -17.60
C VAL A 95 -22.73 -2.97 -18.34
N PRO A 96 -23.23 -3.65 -19.40
CA PRO A 96 -22.40 -4.57 -20.18
C PRO A 96 -21.14 -3.89 -20.73
N THR A 97 -20.07 -4.65 -20.96
CA THR A 97 -18.86 -4.15 -21.60
C THR A 97 -19.07 -3.85 -23.08
N SER A 98 -20.04 -4.53 -23.71
CA SER A 98 -20.40 -4.38 -25.12
C SER A 98 -21.71 -3.62 -25.27
N PHE A 99 -21.61 -2.36 -25.71
CA PHE A 99 -22.73 -1.47 -26.01
C PHE A 99 -22.34 -0.44 -27.10
N ASP A 100 -23.35 0.18 -27.70
CA ASP A 100 -23.21 1.16 -28.78
C ASP A 100 -23.29 2.61 -28.29
N ALA A 101 -24.06 2.85 -27.22
CA ALA A 101 -24.19 4.14 -26.56
C ALA A 101 -24.50 3.97 -25.06
N LEU A 102 -23.99 4.89 -24.25
CA LEU A 102 -24.24 4.99 -22.82
C LEU A 102 -24.44 6.45 -22.46
N GLU A 103 -25.59 6.75 -21.87
CA GLU A 103 -25.99 8.09 -21.45
C GLU A 103 -26.37 8.10 -19.96
N PHE A 104 -26.12 9.22 -19.29
CA PHE A 104 -26.40 9.43 -17.87
C PHE A 104 -27.27 10.66 -17.70
N TRP A 105 -28.37 10.50 -16.96
CA TRP A 105 -29.25 11.59 -16.55
C TRP A 105 -29.28 11.68 -15.02
N ILE A 106 -28.57 12.66 -14.48
CA ILE A 106 -28.38 12.86 -13.05
C ILE A 106 -29.23 14.05 -12.59
N GLN A 107 -29.96 13.88 -11.49
CA GLN A 107 -30.89 14.87 -10.93
C GLN A 107 -31.88 15.44 -11.98
N PRO A 108 -32.59 14.59 -12.74
CA PRO A 108 -33.58 15.09 -13.70
C PRO A 108 -34.61 15.99 -13.00
N ASN A 109 -35.06 17.03 -13.70
CA ASN A 109 -36.13 17.93 -13.26
C ASN A 109 -37.48 17.23 -13.04
N SER A 110 -38.42 17.91 -12.37
CA SER A 110 -39.76 17.41 -11.96
C SER A 110 -40.51 16.65 -13.05
N THR A 111 -40.40 17.10 -14.30
CA THR A 111 -40.86 16.39 -15.49
C THR A 111 -39.79 16.47 -16.57
N GLY A 112 -39.38 15.32 -17.09
CA GLY A 112 -38.42 15.21 -18.18
C GLY A 112 -38.92 14.25 -19.25
N THR A 113 -38.54 14.49 -20.50
CA THR A 113 -38.79 13.54 -21.60
C THR A 113 -37.47 13.21 -22.27
N TYR A 114 -37.23 11.92 -22.49
CA TYR A 114 -36.09 11.41 -23.24
C TYR A 114 -36.62 10.62 -24.43
N GLN A 115 -36.23 11.02 -25.64
CA GLN A 115 -36.64 10.34 -26.87
C GLN A 115 -35.44 9.64 -27.49
N ILE A 116 -35.60 8.35 -27.80
CA ILE A 116 -34.62 7.63 -28.60
C ILE A 116 -35.03 7.80 -30.07
N PRO A 117 -34.23 8.52 -30.88
CA PRO A 117 -34.56 8.75 -32.27
C PRO A 117 -34.47 7.45 -33.08
N GLN A 118 -35.17 7.42 -34.21
CA GLN A 118 -35.01 6.38 -35.22
C GLN A 118 -33.56 6.34 -35.71
N LEU A 119 -32.95 5.15 -35.76
CA LEU A 119 -31.61 4.94 -36.32
C LEU A 119 -31.69 3.98 -37.51
N THR A 120 -31.02 4.33 -38.61
CA THR A 120 -31.17 3.65 -39.91
C THR A 120 -30.29 2.40 -40.09
N ASN A 121 -29.41 2.09 -39.15
CA ASN A 121 -28.39 1.02 -39.25
C ASN A 121 -28.51 -0.02 -38.13
N ASN A 122 -27.87 -1.19 -38.36
CA ASN A 122 -27.83 -2.45 -37.59
C ASN A 122 -28.01 -2.37 -36.06
N SER A 123 -28.44 -3.49 -35.46
CA SER A 123 -28.70 -3.70 -34.02
C SER A 123 -27.81 -2.85 -33.11
N LYS A 124 -28.42 -1.86 -32.45
CA LYS A 124 -27.75 -1.05 -31.44
C LYS A 124 -28.30 -1.39 -30.05
N LYS A 125 -27.40 -1.50 -29.08
CA LYS A 125 -27.70 -1.52 -27.65
C LYS A 125 -27.39 -0.17 -27.03
N ILE A 126 -28.42 0.53 -26.60
CA ILE A 126 -28.33 1.85 -25.98
C ILE A 126 -28.70 1.71 -24.51
N TYR A 127 -27.85 2.24 -23.63
CA TYR A 127 -28.09 2.27 -22.19
C TYR A 127 -28.30 3.70 -21.70
N LEU A 128 -29.33 3.90 -20.89
CA LEU A 128 -29.58 5.14 -20.15
C LEU A 128 -29.58 4.85 -18.65
N CYS A 129 -28.65 5.47 -17.93
CA CYS A 129 -28.53 5.40 -16.49
C CYS A 129 -29.12 6.68 -15.86
N ILE A 130 -30.07 6.54 -14.95
CA ILE A 130 -30.76 7.67 -14.32
C ILE A 130 -30.55 7.62 -12.81
N LEU A 131 -30.20 8.76 -12.22
CA LEU A 131 -29.91 8.91 -10.79
C LEU A 131 -30.61 10.15 -10.24
N ASN A 132 -31.30 10.03 -9.10
CA ASN A 132 -31.91 11.16 -8.40
C ASN A 132 -31.95 10.91 -6.89
N ASP A 133 -31.80 11.95 -6.09
CA ASP A 133 -31.97 11.85 -4.62
C ASP A 133 -33.42 11.70 -4.21
N ASN A 134 -34.34 12.17 -5.05
CA ASN A 134 -35.76 11.96 -4.85
C ASN A 134 -36.24 10.79 -5.70
N PRO A 135 -37.16 9.95 -5.19
CA PRO A 135 -37.73 8.86 -5.98
C PRO A 135 -38.33 9.36 -7.30
N ILE A 136 -37.93 8.72 -8.39
CA ILE A 136 -38.41 8.94 -9.75
C ILE A 136 -39.42 7.87 -10.14
N SER A 137 -40.32 8.25 -11.03
CA SER A 137 -41.21 7.35 -11.76
C SER A 137 -41.05 7.59 -13.25
N ILE A 138 -41.02 6.52 -14.04
CA ILE A 138 -40.80 6.57 -15.48
C ILE A 138 -41.93 5.81 -16.15
N THR A 139 -42.57 6.46 -17.12
CA THR A 139 -43.50 5.83 -18.06
C THR A 139 -42.79 5.68 -19.40
N ILE A 140 -42.79 4.47 -19.94
CA ILE A 140 -42.19 4.13 -21.23
C ILE A 140 -43.33 3.99 -22.22
N THR A 141 -43.32 4.84 -23.23
CA THR A 141 -44.28 4.79 -24.34
C THR A 141 -43.56 4.35 -25.59
N GLN A 142 -43.94 3.17 -26.09
CA GLN A 142 -43.46 2.64 -27.37
C GLN A 142 -44.52 2.96 -28.42
N ASP A 143 -44.27 3.94 -29.26
CA ASP A 143 -45.20 4.33 -30.30
C ASP A 143 -45.09 3.34 -31.46
N SER A 144 -45.75 2.19 -31.42
CA SER A 144 -45.78 1.18 -32.50
C SER A 144 -44.42 0.59 -32.94
N ASP A 145 -43.34 0.81 -32.17
CA ASP A 145 -42.04 0.16 -32.41
C ASP A 145 -42.01 -1.29 -31.91
N THR A 146 -41.32 -2.17 -32.63
CA THR A 146 -41.13 -3.59 -32.25
C THR A 146 -39.88 -3.81 -31.42
N ASN A 147 -39.32 -2.72 -30.87
CA ASN A 147 -38.05 -2.79 -30.16
C ASN A 147 -38.23 -3.31 -28.74
N THR A 148 -37.17 -3.92 -28.21
CA THR A 148 -37.18 -4.41 -26.85
C THR A 148 -36.65 -3.32 -25.93
N VAL A 149 -37.47 -2.92 -24.97
CA VAL A 149 -37.06 -2.07 -23.85
C VAL A 149 -36.96 -2.93 -22.60
N LEU A 150 -35.77 -2.94 -21.99
CA LEU A 150 -35.56 -3.56 -20.68
C LEU A 150 -35.25 -2.49 -19.65
N SER A 151 -35.63 -2.75 -18.41
CA SER A 151 -35.39 -1.87 -17.28
C SER A 151 -34.84 -2.62 -16.06
N SER A 152 -34.25 -1.84 -15.17
CA SER A 152 -33.73 -2.20 -13.86
C SER A 152 -33.94 -1.03 -12.91
N LYS A 153 -34.43 -1.30 -11.69
CA LYS A 153 -34.78 -0.28 -10.68
C LYS A 153 -33.72 -0.11 -9.58
N ASP A 154 -32.62 -0.83 -9.67
CA ASP A 154 -31.57 -0.91 -8.65
C ASP A 154 -30.17 -0.63 -9.23
N GLY A 155 -30.08 -0.27 -10.51
CA GLY A 155 -28.80 -0.06 -11.20
C GLY A 155 -28.17 -1.34 -11.74
N ASN A 156 -28.81 -2.51 -11.60
CA ASN A 156 -28.33 -3.76 -12.19
C ASN A 156 -28.54 -3.79 -13.72
N LEU A 157 -28.04 -4.84 -14.36
CA LEU A 157 -28.33 -5.13 -15.76
C LEU A 157 -29.86 -5.19 -15.99
N PRO A 158 -30.40 -4.43 -16.96
CA PRO A 158 -31.81 -4.45 -17.30
C PRO A 158 -32.32 -5.84 -17.67
N LYS A 159 -33.43 -6.26 -17.05
CA LYS A 159 -34.06 -7.59 -17.27
C LYS A 159 -35.58 -7.56 -17.35
N SER A 160 -36.21 -6.47 -16.91
CA SER A 160 -37.67 -6.35 -16.83
C SER A 160 -38.22 -5.60 -18.04
N THR A 161 -39.36 -6.03 -18.60
CA THR A 161 -40.06 -5.31 -19.69
C THR A 161 -41.14 -4.36 -19.14
N GLU A 162 -40.96 -3.86 -17.91
CA GLU A 162 -41.90 -2.94 -17.30
C GLU A 162 -41.99 -1.61 -18.05
N THR A 163 -43.19 -1.25 -18.46
CA THR A 163 -43.49 0.04 -19.10
C THR A 163 -43.73 1.16 -18.09
N THR A 164 -43.79 0.83 -16.80
CA THR A 164 -43.91 1.81 -15.73
C THR A 164 -43.02 1.41 -14.56
N ILE A 165 -42.10 2.30 -14.21
CA ILE A 165 -41.19 2.21 -13.08
C ILE A 165 -41.64 3.26 -12.08
N SER A 166 -41.82 2.91 -10.81
CA SER A 166 -42.27 3.86 -9.80
C SER A 166 -41.42 3.78 -8.54
N GLY A 167 -41.14 4.95 -7.95
CA GLY A 167 -40.62 5.07 -6.60
C GLY A 167 -39.20 4.54 -6.38
N THR A 168 -38.26 4.80 -7.31
CA THR A 168 -36.84 4.43 -7.12
C THR A 168 -35.92 5.63 -7.31
N ASN A 169 -34.72 5.60 -6.73
CA ASN A 169 -33.69 6.64 -6.87
C ASN A 169 -32.71 6.38 -8.04
N ILE A 170 -32.71 5.15 -8.56
CA ILE A 170 -31.76 4.70 -9.57
C ILE A 170 -32.48 3.84 -10.61
N VAL A 171 -32.22 4.08 -11.89
CA VAL A 171 -32.78 3.28 -12.98
C VAL A 171 -31.71 3.03 -14.04
N THR A 172 -31.68 1.82 -14.59
CA THR A 172 -30.98 1.53 -15.84
C THR A 172 -31.99 1.08 -16.88
N LEU A 173 -31.96 1.69 -18.06
CA LEU A 173 -32.79 1.34 -19.20
C LEU A 173 -31.88 0.82 -20.30
N GLU A 174 -32.30 -0.27 -20.95
CA GLU A 174 -31.70 -0.78 -22.18
C GLU A 174 -32.73 -0.69 -23.29
N TYR A 175 -32.31 -0.15 -24.43
CA TYR A 175 -33.05 -0.22 -25.68
C TYR A 175 -32.29 -1.08 -26.67
N SER A 176 -32.93 -2.18 -27.09
CA SER A 176 -32.39 -3.18 -28.01
C SER A 176 -33.24 -3.24 -29.29
N TYR A 177 -32.59 -3.05 -30.43
CA TYR A 177 -33.24 -2.99 -31.75
C TYR A 177 -33.10 -4.31 -32.51
N ILE A 178 -34.24 -4.93 -32.88
CA ILE A 178 -34.26 -6.23 -33.58
C ILE A 178 -34.83 -6.11 -35.01
N GLU A 179 -35.66 -5.10 -35.33
CA GLU A 179 -36.27 -4.93 -36.66
C GLU A 179 -36.47 -3.45 -37.07
N LYS A 180 -36.61 -3.19 -38.38
CA LYS A 180 -36.83 -1.84 -38.95
C LYS A 180 -38.15 -1.19 -38.49
N SER A 181 -38.13 -0.49 -37.36
CA SER A 181 -39.24 0.35 -36.90
C SER A 181 -39.27 1.73 -37.59
N THR A 182 -40.47 2.26 -37.83
CA THR A 182 -40.71 3.62 -38.38
C THR A 182 -40.91 4.70 -37.31
N VAL A 183 -40.95 4.32 -36.02
CA VAL A 183 -41.24 5.24 -34.90
C VAL A 183 -40.29 4.94 -33.73
N GLY A 184 -40.00 5.93 -32.87
CA GLY A 184 -39.08 5.84 -31.74
C GLY A 184 -39.76 5.64 -30.39
N THR A 185 -39.00 5.20 -29.38
CA THR A 185 -39.46 5.09 -27.99
C THR A 185 -39.28 6.41 -27.24
N THR A 186 -40.30 6.80 -26.49
CA THR A 186 -40.27 7.96 -25.58
C THR A 186 -40.32 7.50 -24.12
N TYR A 187 -39.42 8.03 -23.30
CA TYR A 187 -39.40 7.84 -21.85
C TYR A 187 -39.81 9.14 -21.19
N THR A 188 -40.92 9.11 -20.47
CA THR A 188 -41.40 10.25 -19.68
C THR A 188 -41.08 10.01 -18.22
N LEU A 189 -40.24 10.86 -17.66
CA LEU A 189 -39.84 10.82 -16.26
C LEU A 189 -40.61 11.86 -15.46
N THR A 190 -41.12 11.44 -14.31
CA THR A 190 -41.69 12.30 -13.28
C THR A 190 -40.95 12.09 -11.97
N THR A 191 -40.65 13.16 -11.26
CA THR A 191 -40.02 13.11 -9.93
C THR A 191 -40.68 14.10 -9.00
N GLN A 192 -40.68 13.79 -7.71
CA GLN A 192 -41.13 14.73 -6.68
C GLN A 192 -40.09 15.83 -6.42
N ALA A 193 -38.94 15.80 -7.10
CA ALA A 193 -37.93 16.83 -6.97
C ALA A 193 -38.47 18.20 -7.41
N VAL A 194 -38.29 19.21 -6.55
CA VAL A 194 -38.42 20.61 -6.99
C VAL A 194 -37.35 20.86 -8.05
N ALA A 195 -37.71 21.58 -9.13
CA ALA A 195 -36.77 21.97 -10.17
C ALA A 195 -35.48 22.50 -9.53
N ASN A 196 -34.36 21.84 -9.81
CA ASN A 196 -33.08 22.17 -9.23
C ASN A 196 -32.07 22.36 -10.37
N ASN A 197 -31.10 23.25 -10.18
CA ASN A 197 -30.10 23.58 -11.20
C ASN A 197 -29.03 22.48 -11.36
N MET A 198 -29.26 21.27 -10.86
CA MET A 198 -28.31 20.16 -10.87
C MET A 198 -28.64 19.10 -11.92
N ASP A 199 -29.70 19.30 -12.72
CA ASP A 199 -30.01 18.44 -13.87
C ASP A 199 -28.81 18.37 -14.82
N LYS A 200 -28.24 17.16 -14.92
CA LYS A 200 -27.08 16.88 -15.73
C LYS A 200 -27.37 15.74 -16.69
N GLN A 201 -27.30 16.06 -17.97
CA GLN A 201 -27.46 15.14 -19.08
C GLN A 201 -26.12 14.99 -19.80
N CYS A 202 -25.55 13.78 -19.81
CA CYS A 202 -24.26 13.56 -20.47
C CYS A 202 -24.12 12.16 -21.07
N TYR A 203 -23.23 12.01 -22.06
CA TYR A 203 -22.96 10.74 -22.73
C TYR A 203 -21.49 10.33 -22.68
N ASP A 204 -21.22 9.03 -22.74
CA ASP A 204 -19.86 8.50 -22.83
C ASP A 204 -19.24 8.78 -24.20
N LYS A 205 -18.24 9.66 -24.25
CA LYS A 205 -17.53 10.05 -25.48
C LYS A 205 -16.86 8.87 -26.20
N ARG A 206 -16.59 7.76 -25.51
CA ARG A 206 -15.98 6.57 -26.12
C ARG A 206 -16.89 5.88 -27.14
N LYS A 207 -18.18 6.26 -27.16
CA LYS A 207 -19.24 5.61 -27.92
C LYS A 207 -20.07 6.64 -28.70
N SER A 208 -21.10 6.16 -29.40
CA SER A 208 -21.97 7.04 -30.16
C SER A 208 -22.86 7.84 -29.21
N LYS A 209 -23.03 9.13 -29.52
CA LYS A 209 -24.08 9.96 -28.92
C LYS A 209 -25.46 9.50 -29.41
N VAL A 210 -26.48 9.58 -28.56
CA VAL A 210 -27.88 9.34 -28.93
C VAL A 210 -28.69 10.64 -28.85
N ASN A 211 -28.84 11.20 -27.66
CA ASN A 211 -29.66 12.40 -27.43
C ASN A 211 -28.84 13.50 -26.75
N PHE A 212 -28.18 13.20 -25.63
CA PHE A 212 -27.52 14.22 -24.81
C PHE A 212 -26.31 14.86 -25.52
N ASP A 213 -26.21 16.19 -25.46
CA ASP A 213 -25.15 16.95 -26.13
C ASP A 213 -23.84 17.04 -25.34
N THR A 214 -23.92 16.94 -24.01
CA THR A 214 -22.74 17.06 -23.15
C THR A 214 -21.96 15.75 -23.15
N PHE A 215 -20.79 15.73 -23.76
CA PHE A 215 -19.91 14.57 -23.65
C PHE A 215 -19.23 14.52 -22.29
N LEU A 216 -18.96 13.32 -21.81
CA LEU A 216 -18.08 13.07 -20.68
C LEU A 216 -17.02 12.05 -21.12
N ILE A 217 -15.76 12.34 -20.79
CA ILE A 217 -14.74 11.30 -20.77
C ILE A 217 -14.88 10.66 -19.40
N ILE A 218 -15.39 9.43 -19.31
CA ILE A 218 -15.51 8.72 -18.04
C ILE A 218 -14.10 8.26 -17.65
N PRO A 219 -13.45 8.90 -16.67
CA PRO A 219 -12.17 8.40 -16.19
C PRO A 219 -12.41 7.06 -15.49
N TYR A 220 -11.39 6.23 -15.51
CA TYR A 220 -11.33 5.13 -14.54
C TYR A 220 -11.29 5.73 -13.14
N PHE A 221 -11.90 5.05 -12.19
CA PHE A 221 -11.73 5.34 -10.78
C PHE A 221 -10.33 4.86 -10.38
N ILE A 222 -9.32 5.58 -10.88
CA ILE A 222 -7.91 5.23 -10.71
C ILE A 222 -7.51 5.58 -9.29
N TYR A 223 -6.83 4.64 -8.63
CA TYR A 223 -6.06 4.88 -7.42
C TYR A 223 -5.04 6.01 -7.67
N ARG A 224 -5.32 7.23 -7.22
CA ARG A 224 -4.39 8.38 -7.36
C ARG A 224 -4.14 9.01 -6.00
N TYR A 225 -3.16 8.48 -5.29
CA TYR A 225 -2.57 9.19 -4.16
C TYR A 225 -1.20 9.70 -4.59
N SER A 226 -1.01 11.02 -4.58
CA SER A 226 0.30 11.65 -4.77
C SER A 226 1.05 11.83 -3.44
N VAL A 227 0.35 11.64 -2.32
CA VAL A 227 0.85 11.86 -0.97
C VAL A 227 0.69 10.57 -0.16
N LEU A 228 1.70 10.28 0.67
CA LEU A 228 1.63 9.20 1.65
C LEU A 228 0.47 9.44 2.62
N ASP A 229 -0.21 8.38 3.07
CA ASP A 229 -1.24 8.47 4.11
C ASP A 229 -0.78 9.35 5.28
N SER A 230 -1.64 10.27 5.73
CA SER A 230 -1.29 11.28 6.75
C SER A 230 -0.88 10.68 8.10
N SER A 231 -1.28 9.43 8.37
CA SER A 231 -0.90 8.71 9.59
C SER A 231 0.49 8.07 9.51
N LEU A 232 1.09 8.04 8.32
CA LEU A 232 2.41 7.50 8.06
C LEU A 232 3.41 8.62 7.78
N LYS A 233 4.70 8.28 7.96
CA LYS A 233 5.82 9.15 7.62
C LYS A 233 6.90 8.39 6.88
N TYR A 234 7.71 9.11 6.11
CA TYR A 234 8.99 8.58 5.64
C TYR A 234 9.93 8.38 6.83
N GLY A 235 10.62 7.24 6.87
CA GLY A 235 11.29 6.76 8.06
C GLY A 235 10.51 5.67 8.81
N TYR A 236 10.89 5.44 10.06
CA TYR A 236 10.30 4.40 10.89
C TYR A 236 8.86 4.73 11.33
N ASN A 237 7.97 3.77 11.13
CA ASN A 237 6.58 3.77 11.56
C ASN A 237 6.37 2.58 12.50
N SER A 238 5.67 2.80 13.61
CA SER A 238 5.27 1.76 14.55
C SER A 238 3.75 1.79 14.68
N ILE A 239 3.08 0.78 14.16
CA ILE A 239 1.63 0.66 14.24
C ILE A 239 1.25 -0.48 15.18
N THR A 240 0.07 -0.35 15.78
CA THR A 240 -0.53 -1.41 16.60
C THR A 240 -1.71 -1.97 15.83
N VAL A 241 -1.60 -3.22 15.38
CA VAL A 241 -2.61 -3.90 14.56
C VAL A 241 -3.53 -4.68 15.49
N SER A 242 -4.76 -4.18 15.68
CA SER A 242 -5.81 -4.85 16.45
C SER A 242 -7.02 -5.25 15.61
N SER A 243 -7.15 -4.65 14.44
CA SER A 243 -8.21 -4.86 13.45
C SER A 243 -7.63 -4.63 12.06
N ASN A 244 -8.43 -4.85 11.02
CA ASN A 244 -8.02 -4.52 9.66
C ASN A 244 -7.73 -3.03 9.57
N THR A 245 -6.51 -2.67 9.20
CA THR A 245 -6.08 -1.30 8.95
C THR A 245 -5.50 -1.22 7.55
N SER A 246 -5.77 -0.14 6.86
CA SER A 246 -5.30 0.09 5.49
C SER A 246 -4.61 1.44 5.41
N TYR A 247 -3.49 1.49 4.72
CA TYR A 247 -2.74 2.70 4.46
C TYR A 247 -2.48 2.89 2.99
N LEU A 248 -2.57 4.13 2.55
CA LEU A 248 -2.41 4.52 1.15
C LEU A 248 -0.94 4.85 0.90
N ILE A 249 -0.34 4.12 -0.04
CA ILE A 249 1.07 4.26 -0.39
C ILE A 249 1.16 4.73 -1.85
N PRO A 250 1.70 5.93 -2.12
CA PRO A 250 1.93 6.38 -3.47
C PRO A 250 2.99 5.52 -4.17
N LYS A 251 3.03 5.57 -5.49
CA LYS A 251 4.07 4.90 -6.29
C LYS A 251 5.48 5.36 -5.93
N ASN A 252 6.44 4.54 -6.35
CA ASN A 252 7.88 4.73 -6.19
C ASN A 252 8.26 4.87 -4.72
N LYS A 253 7.86 3.86 -3.92
CA LYS A 253 8.12 3.79 -2.49
C LYS A 253 8.62 2.40 -2.12
N MET A 254 9.66 2.36 -1.31
CA MET A 254 10.13 1.12 -0.73
C MET A 254 9.66 1.03 0.73
N ILE A 255 9.18 -0.14 1.14
CA ILE A 255 8.72 -0.45 2.48
C ILE A 255 9.51 -1.65 2.99
N ILE A 256 10.13 -1.53 4.17
CA ILE A 256 10.91 -2.60 4.77
C ILE A 256 10.48 -2.81 6.22
N PHE A 257 10.09 -4.04 6.55
CA PHE A 257 9.58 -4.42 7.86
C PHE A 257 10.73 -4.77 8.80
N VAL A 258 10.84 -4.02 9.89
CA VAL A 258 11.91 -4.19 10.89
C VAL A 258 11.42 -4.87 12.15
N GLN A 259 10.11 -4.81 12.42
CA GLN A 259 9.46 -5.51 13.53
C GLN A 259 8.17 -6.13 13.00
N SER A 260 8.11 -7.45 12.88
CA SER A 260 6.89 -8.16 12.47
C SER A 260 6.78 -9.50 13.20
N SER A 261 5.54 -9.90 13.50
CA SER A 261 5.20 -11.22 14.06
C SER A 261 4.52 -12.07 12.99
N VAL A 262 4.57 -13.38 13.16
CA VAL A 262 3.74 -14.34 12.39
C VAL A 262 2.24 -14.10 12.57
N ASP A 263 1.85 -13.44 13.66
CA ASP A 263 0.46 -13.09 13.96
C ASP A 263 -0.06 -11.86 13.20
N VAL A 264 0.85 -11.11 12.55
CA VAL A 264 0.49 -9.99 11.67
C VAL A 264 0.50 -10.49 10.24
N GLN A 265 -0.67 -10.48 9.60
CA GLN A 265 -0.80 -10.69 8.18
C GLN A 265 -0.78 -9.34 7.48
N GLY A 266 -0.06 -9.23 6.39
CA GLY A 266 -0.09 -8.06 5.52
C GLY A 266 -0.55 -8.43 4.12
N TYR A 267 -1.08 -7.44 3.42
CA TYR A 267 -1.41 -7.55 2.01
C TYR A 267 -1.11 -6.22 1.35
N ILE A 268 -0.38 -6.24 0.24
CA ILE A 268 -0.21 -5.08 -0.61
C ILE A 268 -1.12 -5.24 -1.82
N SER A 269 -2.02 -4.30 -2.04
CA SER A 269 -2.89 -4.25 -3.23
C SER A 269 -2.48 -3.09 -4.12
N THR A 270 -2.37 -3.33 -5.41
CA THR A 270 -2.31 -2.29 -6.44
C THR A 270 -3.63 -2.30 -7.23
N GLU A 271 -3.68 -1.59 -8.37
CA GLU A 271 -4.88 -1.47 -9.19
C GLU A 271 -5.47 -2.81 -9.65
N GLN A 272 -4.63 -3.76 -10.08
CA GLN A 272 -5.08 -5.03 -10.67
C GLN A 272 -4.38 -6.26 -10.06
N TYR A 273 -3.47 -6.03 -9.12
CA TYR A 273 -2.68 -7.10 -8.51
C TYR A 273 -2.65 -6.94 -7.00
N GLY A 274 -2.43 -8.04 -6.30
CA GLY A 274 -2.07 -7.95 -4.90
C GLY A 274 -1.25 -9.14 -4.45
N LEU A 275 -0.54 -8.94 -3.36
CA LEU A 275 0.46 -9.84 -2.85
C LEU A 275 0.35 -9.91 -1.33
N SER A 276 0.19 -11.13 -0.81
CA SER A 276 0.27 -11.39 0.61
C SER A 276 1.72 -11.22 1.09
N ILE A 277 1.90 -10.49 2.18
CA ILE A 277 3.18 -10.15 2.78
C ILE A 277 3.11 -10.44 4.28
N LEU A 278 4.26 -10.50 4.95
CA LEU A 278 4.31 -10.87 6.37
C LEU A 278 3.66 -12.24 6.66
N GLY A 279 3.31 -12.49 7.92
CA GLY A 279 2.81 -13.80 8.36
C GLY A 279 3.76 -14.93 7.95
N ASN A 280 3.25 -15.84 7.13
CA ASN A 280 3.99 -17.02 6.67
C ASN A 280 4.75 -16.81 5.34
N THR A 281 4.59 -15.68 4.65
CA THR A 281 5.17 -15.49 3.30
C THR A 281 6.65 -15.12 3.32
N LYS A 282 7.19 -14.70 4.48
CA LYS A 282 8.58 -14.24 4.66
C LYS A 282 8.97 -13.04 3.79
N ILE A 283 8.01 -12.36 3.17
CA ILE A 283 8.26 -11.13 2.43
C ILE A 283 8.37 -9.99 3.45
N GLN A 284 9.58 -9.45 3.61
CA GLN A 284 9.89 -8.38 4.58
C GLN A 284 10.28 -7.06 3.91
N ALA A 285 10.35 -7.03 2.59
CA ALA A 285 10.63 -5.81 1.84
C ALA A 285 9.79 -5.77 0.56
N ILE A 286 9.33 -4.57 0.21
CA ILE A 286 8.50 -4.32 -0.96
C ILE A 286 8.97 -3.03 -1.62
N ASP A 287 9.16 -3.07 -2.93
CA ASP A 287 9.41 -1.90 -3.77
C ASP A 287 8.18 -1.66 -4.64
N LEU A 288 7.42 -0.64 -4.29
CA LEU A 288 6.14 -0.34 -4.89
C LEU A 288 6.34 0.65 -6.05
N VAL A 289 6.19 0.18 -7.29
CA VAL A 289 6.37 1.00 -8.51
C VAL A 289 5.05 1.53 -9.07
N SER A 290 3.93 1.23 -8.41
CA SER A 290 2.59 1.74 -8.72
C SER A 290 1.91 2.20 -7.44
N ASN A 291 0.81 2.94 -7.51
CA ASN A 291 0.07 3.27 -6.28
C ASN A 291 -0.47 1.97 -5.67
N GLY A 292 -0.54 1.90 -4.34
CA GLY A 292 -1.03 0.73 -3.66
C GLY A 292 -1.56 0.99 -2.26
N VAL A 293 -2.26 0.00 -1.74
CA VAL A 293 -2.81 -0.03 -0.38
C VAL A 293 -2.08 -1.11 0.39
N LEU A 294 -1.49 -0.70 1.51
CA LEU A 294 -0.90 -1.59 2.49
C LEU A 294 -1.96 -1.91 3.54
N LEU A 295 -2.46 -3.15 3.54
CA LEU A 295 -3.40 -3.66 4.51
C LEU A 295 -2.69 -4.51 5.55
N PHE A 296 -3.09 -4.35 6.81
CA PHE A 296 -2.68 -5.19 7.91
C PHE A 296 -3.90 -5.80 8.58
N SER A 297 -3.72 -7.02 9.10
CA SER A 297 -4.67 -7.67 10.00
C SER A 297 -3.90 -8.48 11.05
N ALA A 298 -4.52 -8.70 12.20
CA ALA A 298 -3.94 -9.46 13.29
C ALA A 298 -4.78 -10.71 13.58
N ASN A 299 -4.10 -11.83 13.82
CA ASN A 299 -4.75 -13.08 14.24
C ASN A 299 -4.97 -13.05 15.76
N GLY A 300 -6.12 -12.52 16.19
CA GLY A 300 -6.55 -12.56 17.58
C GLY A 300 -6.17 -11.30 18.36
N SER A 301 -4.99 -11.28 18.99
CA SER A 301 -4.58 -10.17 19.86
C SER A 301 -4.00 -8.99 19.10
N SER A 302 -3.97 -7.83 19.74
CA SER A 302 -3.29 -6.65 19.22
C SER A 302 -1.78 -6.86 19.18
N VAL A 303 -1.15 -6.67 18.01
CA VAL A 303 0.29 -6.89 17.81
C VAL A 303 0.94 -5.66 17.19
N LYS A 304 2.14 -5.32 17.66
CA LYS A 304 2.94 -4.23 17.08
C LYS A 304 3.59 -4.67 15.77
N CYS A 305 3.54 -3.80 14.77
CA CYS A 305 4.24 -3.94 13.50
C CYS A 305 5.04 -2.66 13.25
N GLY A 306 6.34 -2.82 13.00
CA GLY A 306 7.29 -1.75 12.74
C GLY A 306 7.87 -1.87 11.34
N PHE A 307 7.85 -0.78 10.58
CA PHE A 307 8.37 -0.74 9.22
C PHE A 307 8.91 0.64 8.86
N VAL A 308 9.81 0.68 7.88
CA VAL A 308 10.42 1.90 7.37
C VAL A 308 9.92 2.16 5.95
N ILE A 309 9.45 3.38 5.69
CA ILE A 309 9.06 3.83 4.35
C ILE A 309 10.12 4.78 3.78
N PHE A 310 10.52 4.53 2.55
CA PHE A 310 11.41 5.37 1.76
C PHE A 310 10.64 6.12 0.68
N ASN A 311 10.97 7.39 0.46
CA ASN A 311 10.36 8.25 -0.55
C ASN A 311 10.88 7.99 -1.98
N TYR A 312 11.40 6.81 -2.26
CA TYR A 312 11.90 6.43 -3.57
C TYR A 312 11.86 4.90 -3.73
N SER A 313 11.98 4.47 -4.98
CA SER A 313 12.08 3.08 -5.39
C SER A 313 13.55 2.67 -5.51
N GLN A 314 13.91 1.47 -5.04
CA GLN A 314 15.28 0.96 -5.18
C GLN A 314 15.55 0.48 -6.60
N THR A 315 14.54 -0.09 -7.26
CA THR A 315 14.67 -0.67 -8.61
C THR A 315 14.94 0.38 -9.70
N GLU A 316 14.73 1.68 -9.43
CA GLU A 316 15.07 2.77 -10.34
C GLU A 316 16.55 3.18 -10.29
N ILE A 317 17.22 2.95 -9.15
CA ILE A 317 18.56 3.48 -8.88
C ILE A 317 19.62 2.39 -8.69
N CYS A 318 19.21 1.12 -8.64
CA CYS A 318 20.11 0.10 -8.15
C CYS A 318 19.86 -1.33 -8.64
N LYS A 319 20.97 -1.95 -9.06
CA LYS A 319 20.97 -3.28 -9.68
C LYS A 319 21.00 -4.43 -8.67
N TYR A 320 21.72 -4.26 -7.56
CA TYR A 320 21.92 -5.30 -6.55
C TYR A 320 21.64 -4.76 -5.14
N PRO A 321 20.40 -4.86 -4.63
CA PRO A 321 20.09 -4.50 -3.25
C PRO A 321 20.56 -5.57 -2.28
N THR A 322 21.09 -5.14 -1.14
CA THR A 322 21.28 -5.95 0.06
C THR A 322 20.63 -5.23 1.23
N ILE A 323 19.71 -5.89 1.91
CA ILE A 323 19.00 -5.34 3.07
C ILE A 323 19.55 -5.96 4.34
N PHE A 324 19.97 -5.14 5.29
CA PHE A 324 20.40 -5.54 6.63
C PHE A 324 19.42 -4.99 7.68
N SER A 325 18.94 -5.85 8.58
CA SER A 325 18.13 -5.44 9.73
C SER A 325 18.63 -6.05 11.05
N GLY A 326 18.32 -5.37 12.16
CA GLY A 326 18.70 -5.76 13.52
C GLY A 326 20.12 -5.35 13.89
N THR A 327 20.90 -6.27 14.47
CA THR A 327 22.29 -6.08 14.89
C THR A 327 23.20 -7.12 14.22
N GLY A 328 24.31 -6.67 13.63
CA GLY A 328 25.22 -7.56 12.94
C GLY A 328 26.48 -6.90 12.42
N LYS A 329 27.42 -7.75 11.99
CA LYS A 329 28.65 -7.33 11.34
C LYS A 329 28.88 -8.15 10.08
N TYR A 330 29.02 -7.49 8.94
CA TYR A 330 29.10 -8.12 7.61
C TYR A 330 30.23 -7.51 6.79
N SER A 331 30.84 -8.31 5.92
CA SER A 331 31.83 -7.86 4.95
C SER A 331 31.36 -8.18 3.54
N LEU A 332 31.43 -7.20 2.64
CA LEU A 332 31.28 -7.39 1.20
C LEU A 332 32.66 -7.48 0.57
N THR A 333 32.91 -8.50 -0.25
CA THR A 333 34.17 -8.70 -0.97
C THR A 333 33.94 -8.86 -2.46
N ASN A 334 34.74 -8.19 -3.30
CA ASN A 334 34.82 -8.40 -4.76
C ASN A 334 33.50 -8.20 -5.53
N THR A 335 32.80 -7.11 -5.24
CA THR A 335 31.57 -6.72 -5.93
C THR A 335 31.86 -5.81 -7.12
N ILE A 336 31.78 -6.33 -8.35
CA ILE A 336 31.86 -5.51 -9.57
C ILE A 336 30.47 -4.91 -9.87
N GLY A 337 30.40 -3.58 -10.00
CA GLY A 337 29.18 -2.83 -10.34
C GLY A 337 28.50 -2.18 -9.14
N SER A 338 27.42 -1.44 -9.41
CA SER A 338 26.71 -0.62 -8.42
C SER A 338 25.88 -1.47 -7.45
N HIS A 339 26.30 -1.51 -6.18
CA HIS A 339 25.61 -2.23 -5.10
C HIS A 339 24.93 -1.24 -4.16
N CYS A 340 23.72 -1.59 -3.70
CA CYS A 340 23.00 -0.80 -2.71
C CYS A 340 22.83 -1.55 -1.42
N ILE A 341 23.44 -1.04 -0.37
CA ILE A 341 23.30 -1.61 0.96
C ILE A 341 22.29 -0.78 1.72
N ILE A 342 21.17 -1.38 2.05
CA ILE A 342 20.06 -0.78 2.76
C ILE A 342 20.10 -1.28 4.20
N THR A 343 20.43 -0.42 5.15
CA THR A 343 20.40 -0.79 6.58
C THR A 343 19.16 -0.23 7.23
N VAL A 344 18.31 -1.07 7.82
CA VAL A 344 17.02 -0.67 8.40
C VAL A 344 16.88 -1.11 9.86
N PHE A 345 16.46 -0.18 10.71
CA PHE A 345 16.22 -0.43 12.13
C PHE A 345 15.23 0.61 12.68
N SER A 346 14.56 0.27 13.78
CA SER A 346 13.66 1.20 14.46
C SER A 346 14.45 2.35 15.10
N GLU A 347 15.53 2.00 15.79
CA GLU A 347 16.55 2.88 16.36
C GLU A 347 17.90 2.16 16.29
N GLY A 348 19.00 2.88 16.06
CA GLY A 348 20.28 2.21 15.94
C GLY A 348 21.43 3.06 15.43
N THR A 349 22.56 2.38 15.23
CA THR A 349 23.79 2.98 14.71
C THR A 349 24.35 2.13 13.59
N LEU A 350 24.93 2.80 12.58
CA LEU A 350 25.68 2.18 11.50
C LEU A 350 27.09 2.73 11.52
N SER A 351 28.07 1.83 11.56
CA SER A 351 29.45 2.14 11.24
C SER A 351 29.90 1.26 10.09
N PHE A 352 30.67 1.82 9.18
CA PHE A 352 31.25 1.05 8.09
C PHE A 352 32.67 1.52 7.81
N ASP A 353 33.51 0.57 7.42
CA ASP A 353 34.88 0.78 7.02
C ASP A 353 35.05 0.23 5.61
N SER A 354 35.60 1.04 4.70
CA SER A 354 35.70 0.70 3.28
C SER A 354 37.06 1.11 2.75
N THR A 355 37.71 0.19 2.04
CA THR A 355 38.94 0.48 1.28
C THR A 355 38.60 0.55 -0.21
N ASN A 356 39.02 1.61 -0.89
CA ASN A 356 38.91 1.78 -2.35
C ASN A 356 37.47 1.78 -2.92
N TYR A 357 36.49 2.36 -2.19
CA TYR A 357 35.13 2.59 -2.70
C TYR A 357 34.77 4.07 -2.75
N LEU A 358 34.15 4.49 -3.86
CA LEU A 358 33.36 5.72 -3.91
C LEU A 358 32.02 5.46 -3.21
N ARG A 359 31.60 6.41 -2.37
CA ARG A 359 30.37 6.26 -1.57
C ARG A 359 29.44 7.44 -1.71
N SER A 360 28.15 7.12 -1.71
CA SER A 360 27.06 8.06 -1.47
C SER A 360 26.13 7.44 -0.45
N THR A 361 25.69 8.24 0.53
CA THR A 361 24.75 7.83 1.56
C THR A 361 23.45 8.60 1.34
N VAL A 362 22.32 7.91 1.28
CA VAL A 362 21.00 8.52 1.10
C VAL A 362 20.09 8.18 2.29
N ASN A 363 19.35 9.18 2.79
CA ASN A 363 18.37 8.99 3.86
C ASN A 363 17.01 8.48 3.33
N THR A 364 16.01 8.32 4.20
CA THR A 364 14.67 7.82 3.82
C THR A 364 13.87 8.77 2.93
N LEU A 365 14.27 10.04 2.81
CA LEU A 365 13.65 11.01 1.92
C LEU A 365 14.27 11.04 0.51
N GLY A 366 15.37 10.30 0.28
CA GLY A 366 16.11 10.36 -0.98
C GLY A 366 17.18 11.46 -1.02
N ILE A 367 17.50 12.08 0.13
CA ILE A 367 18.49 13.17 0.20
C ILE A 367 19.89 12.58 0.47
N THR A 368 20.85 12.95 -0.37
CA THR A 368 22.27 12.58 -0.19
C THR A 368 22.88 13.28 1.01
N LEU A 369 23.42 12.50 1.94
CA LEU A 369 24.15 12.95 3.12
C LEU A 369 25.63 13.11 2.76
N LYS A 370 26.23 14.25 3.14
CA LYS A 370 27.68 14.48 2.95
C LYS A 370 28.46 13.73 4.01
N ASP A 371 29.55 13.09 3.59
CA ASP A 371 30.47 12.28 4.39
C ASP A 371 30.94 12.97 5.69
N LYS A 372 30.22 12.70 6.77
CA LYS A 372 30.72 12.73 8.15
C LYS A 372 30.12 11.51 8.82
N THR A 373 30.95 10.79 9.56
CA THR A 373 30.60 9.67 10.44
C THR A 373 29.15 9.76 10.90
N ILE A 374 28.28 8.92 10.36
CA ILE A 374 26.84 9.03 10.56
C ILE A 374 26.50 8.40 11.90
N SER A 375 26.68 9.17 12.97
CA SER A 375 26.30 8.80 14.33
C SER A 375 24.96 9.42 14.71
N GLU A 376 23.97 9.42 13.81
CA GLU A 376 22.61 9.74 14.22
C GLU A 376 21.86 8.47 14.63
N PRO A 377 21.12 8.49 15.75
CA PRO A 377 20.50 7.30 16.35
C PRO A 377 19.34 6.67 15.53
N SER A 378 19.06 7.15 14.32
CA SER A 378 17.87 6.77 13.56
C SER A 378 18.07 6.65 12.04
N LEU A 379 19.31 6.55 11.56
CA LEU A 379 19.55 6.59 10.12
C LEU A 379 19.51 5.21 9.48
N THR A 380 18.34 4.92 8.90
CA THR A 380 18.23 3.98 7.79
C THR A 380 18.94 4.57 6.57
N VAL A 381 19.98 3.90 6.07
CA VAL A 381 20.92 4.41 5.06
C VAL A 381 20.93 3.49 3.85
N ILE A 382 20.96 4.09 2.65
CA ILE A 382 21.42 3.40 1.45
C ILE A 382 22.84 3.81 1.11
N TYR A 383 23.74 2.83 1.08
CA TYR A 383 25.10 2.95 0.58
C TYR A 383 25.14 2.62 -0.91
N TYR A 384 25.70 3.50 -1.73
CA TYR A 384 26.00 3.22 -3.13
C TYR A 384 27.51 3.06 -3.30
N GLY A 385 27.97 1.90 -3.75
CA GLY A 385 29.39 1.62 -4.02
C GLY A 385 29.62 1.31 -5.51
N GLU A 386 30.49 2.08 -6.16
CA GLU A 386 31.00 1.79 -7.51
C GLU A 386 32.51 1.59 -7.48
N THR A 387 32.99 0.48 -8.05
CA THR A 387 34.42 0.18 -8.19
C THR A 387 34.96 0.84 -9.46
N TYR A 388 35.87 1.80 -9.31
CA TYR A 388 36.51 2.52 -10.43
C TYR A 388 37.92 1.97 -10.69
N ASN A 389 38.03 0.72 -11.17
CA ASN A 389 39.14 0.20 -12.00
C ASN A 389 39.10 -1.33 -12.01
N ALA A 390 38.73 -1.92 -13.14
CA ALA A 390 38.86 -3.36 -13.39
C ALA A 390 40.30 -3.76 -13.79
N ASP A 391 41.23 -2.80 -13.87
CA ASP A 391 42.61 -3.03 -14.33
C ASP A 391 43.56 -3.52 -13.24
N ASP A 392 43.22 -3.36 -11.95
CA ASP A 392 44.04 -3.87 -10.84
C ASP A 392 43.38 -5.09 -10.20
N ARG A 393 43.37 -6.22 -10.94
CA ARG A 393 42.74 -7.50 -10.55
C ARG A 393 43.31 -8.13 -9.25
N ASN A 394 44.23 -7.46 -8.57
CA ASN A 394 44.94 -7.93 -7.37
C ASN A 394 44.59 -7.15 -6.09
N THR A 395 43.69 -6.16 -6.12
CA THR A 395 43.22 -5.51 -4.88
C THR A 395 41.87 -6.06 -4.44
N ASP A 396 41.84 -6.75 -3.30
CA ASP A 396 40.59 -7.22 -2.68
C ASP A 396 39.79 -6.01 -2.15
N TYR A 397 38.69 -5.70 -2.82
CA TYR A 397 37.78 -4.64 -2.40
C TYR A 397 36.91 -5.14 -1.26
N THR A 398 37.10 -4.61 -0.04
CA THR A 398 36.31 -4.99 1.13
C THR A 398 35.60 -3.81 1.76
N ILE A 399 34.31 -3.97 2.04
CA ILE A 399 33.54 -3.07 2.91
C ILE A 399 33.04 -3.85 4.11
N VAL A 400 33.30 -3.36 5.32
CA VAL A 400 32.82 -3.96 6.57
C VAL A 400 31.74 -3.07 7.16
N PHE A 401 30.53 -3.59 7.32
CA PHE A 401 29.41 -2.96 8.00
C PHE A 401 29.29 -3.51 9.41
N ASP A 402 29.14 -2.64 10.40
CA ASP A 402 28.90 -2.96 11.80
C ASP A 402 27.70 -2.10 12.24
N TYR A 403 26.56 -2.76 12.36
CA TYR A 403 25.27 -2.12 12.59
C TYR A 403 24.61 -2.67 13.86
N LYS A 404 23.97 -1.78 14.60
CA LYS A 404 23.34 -2.08 15.89
C LYS A 404 21.96 -1.45 15.95
N GLY A 405 20.94 -2.25 15.66
CA GLY A 405 19.53 -1.90 15.82
C GLY A 405 19.02 -2.17 17.24
N ALA A 406 17.77 -1.79 17.49
CA ALA A 406 17.11 -2.03 18.77
C ALA A 406 16.87 -3.53 19.02
N THR A 407 16.73 -3.91 20.30
CA THR A 407 16.50 -5.31 20.70
C THR A 407 15.20 -5.92 20.15
N GLY A 408 14.23 -5.09 19.78
CA GLY A 408 12.97 -5.53 19.16
C GLY A 408 13.04 -5.75 17.65
N ASP A 409 14.12 -5.32 16.99
CA ASP A 409 14.25 -5.44 15.54
C ASP A 409 14.58 -6.89 15.12
N LEU A 410 13.99 -7.32 14.01
CA LEU A 410 14.27 -8.62 13.41
C LEU A 410 15.69 -8.64 12.84
N ASN A 411 16.48 -9.62 13.26
CA ASN A 411 17.84 -9.81 12.78
C ASN A 411 17.82 -10.61 11.47
N TYR A 412 17.98 -9.94 10.32
CA TYR A 412 18.00 -10.61 9.03
C TYR A 412 18.82 -9.90 7.95
N VAL A 413 19.10 -10.67 6.90
CA VAL A 413 19.74 -10.21 5.66
C VAL A 413 18.91 -10.68 4.46
N ILE A 414 18.71 -9.79 3.48
CA ILE A 414 18.17 -10.14 2.16
C ILE A 414 19.21 -9.73 1.13
N GLU A 415 19.83 -10.68 0.46
CA GLU A 415 20.93 -10.42 -0.50
C GLU A 415 20.81 -11.21 -1.81
N SER A 416 20.17 -12.38 -1.77
CA SER A 416 20.15 -13.33 -2.87
C SER A 416 18.87 -14.17 -2.87
N ARG A 417 18.70 -15.00 -3.91
CA ARG A 417 17.51 -15.85 -4.07
C ARG A 417 17.37 -16.85 -2.91
N ASN A 418 18.48 -17.20 -2.27
CA ASN A 418 18.54 -18.17 -1.18
C ASN A 418 18.29 -17.54 0.20
N SER A 419 18.09 -16.22 0.28
CA SER A 419 17.77 -15.54 1.53
C SER A 419 16.47 -16.09 2.14
N TYR A 420 16.43 -16.27 3.46
CA TYR A 420 15.23 -16.77 4.14
C TYR A 420 14.05 -15.80 3.98
N TYR A 421 14.32 -14.50 4.03
CA TYR A 421 13.36 -13.44 3.75
C TYR A 421 13.49 -12.94 2.32
N GLN A 422 12.40 -12.39 1.79
CA GLN A 422 12.28 -12.03 0.38
C GLN A 422 11.98 -10.55 0.19
N PHE A 423 12.41 -10.02 -0.95
CA PHE A 423 12.18 -8.65 -1.40
C PHE A 423 11.50 -8.66 -2.76
N TYR A 424 10.33 -8.03 -2.87
CA TYR A 424 9.54 -8.00 -4.10
C TYR A 424 9.35 -6.59 -4.62
N LYS A 425 9.45 -6.42 -5.93
CA LYS A 425 8.92 -5.27 -6.63
C LYS A 425 7.49 -5.56 -7.03
N VAL A 426 6.59 -4.62 -6.78
CA VAL A 426 5.14 -4.78 -6.97
C VAL A 426 4.62 -3.64 -7.83
N SER A 427 3.91 -3.98 -8.91
CA SER A 427 3.29 -3.05 -9.87
C SER A 427 1.78 -3.31 -9.98
N SER A 428 1.10 -2.54 -10.81
CA SER A 428 -0.30 -2.81 -11.17
C SER A 428 -0.49 -4.16 -11.87
N GLN A 429 0.52 -4.66 -12.58
CA GLN A 429 0.41 -5.85 -13.43
C GLN A 429 0.96 -7.14 -12.79
N GLY A 430 1.67 -7.04 -11.67
CA GLY A 430 2.26 -8.22 -11.04
C GLY A 430 3.34 -7.89 -10.02
N SER A 431 4.09 -8.92 -9.63
CA SER A 431 5.27 -8.77 -8.79
C SER A 431 6.45 -9.60 -9.29
N GLU A 432 7.65 -9.09 -9.11
CA GLU A 432 8.90 -9.78 -9.37
C GLU A 432 9.78 -9.76 -8.12
N SER A 433 10.46 -10.87 -7.82
CA SER A 433 11.49 -10.86 -6.77
C SER A 433 12.64 -9.96 -7.22
N VAL A 434 13.17 -9.14 -6.31
CA VAL A 434 14.29 -8.23 -6.59
C VAL A 434 15.63 -8.91 -6.28
N ASN A 435 15.65 -9.77 -5.26
CA ASN A 435 16.83 -10.50 -4.79
C ASN A 435 17.16 -11.73 -5.66
N VAL A 436 17.06 -11.64 -6.99
CA VAL A 436 17.22 -12.81 -7.90
C VAL A 436 18.68 -13.13 -8.23
N GLY A 437 19.62 -12.25 -7.87
CA GLY A 437 21.05 -12.48 -8.04
C GLY A 437 21.52 -13.73 -7.28
N GLY A 438 22.33 -14.56 -7.92
CA GLY A 438 22.78 -15.87 -7.41
C GLY A 438 24.10 -15.87 -6.65
N VAL A 439 24.59 -14.71 -6.19
CA VAL A 439 25.88 -14.61 -5.49
C VAL A 439 25.64 -13.99 -4.12
N ASP A 440 26.03 -14.70 -3.07
CA ASP A 440 26.01 -14.19 -1.70
C ASP A 440 27.22 -13.26 -1.52
N TYR A 441 26.96 -11.95 -1.50
CA TYR A 441 28.01 -10.93 -1.42
C TYR A 441 28.36 -10.59 0.03
N ALA A 442 27.40 -10.73 0.95
CA ALA A 442 27.55 -10.41 2.37
C ALA A 442 27.99 -11.63 3.16
N LYS A 443 29.26 -11.63 3.56
CA LYS A 443 29.77 -12.62 4.50
C LYS A 443 29.62 -12.09 5.91
N LYS A 444 28.92 -12.83 6.77
CA LYS A 444 28.87 -12.52 8.19
C LYS A 444 30.30 -12.56 8.75
N VAL A 445 30.74 -11.45 9.31
CA VAL A 445 32.04 -11.39 9.99
C VAL A 445 31.87 -12.14 11.30
N LEU A 446 32.33 -13.40 11.32
CA LEU A 446 32.45 -14.15 12.55
C LEU A 446 33.40 -13.38 13.46
N ILE A 447 32.84 -12.70 14.46
CA ILE A 447 33.59 -12.25 15.62
C ILE A 447 34.08 -13.54 16.27
N LYS A 448 35.29 -14.00 15.91
CA LYS A 448 35.95 -15.07 16.61
C LYS A 448 35.90 -14.65 18.08
N PRO A 449 35.19 -15.39 18.95
CA PRO A 449 35.14 -14.98 20.33
C PRO A 449 36.58 -14.92 20.80
N LYS A 450 36.89 -13.96 21.66
CA LYS A 450 38.24 -13.80 22.22
C LYS A 450 38.58 -14.96 23.17
N TYR A 451 38.28 -16.21 22.80
CA TYR A 451 38.65 -17.44 23.50
C TYR A 451 40.16 -17.50 23.74
N LYS A 452 40.99 -16.86 22.89
CA LYS A 452 42.42 -16.69 23.16
C LYS A 452 42.68 -15.90 24.44
N TYR A 453 41.92 -14.83 24.68
CA TYR A 453 42.02 -14.04 25.93
C TYR A 453 41.40 -14.79 27.12
N LEU A 454 40.26 -15.47 26.92
CA LEU A 454 39.64 -16.26 28.00
C LEU A 454 40.55 -17.43 28.43
N ALA A 455 41.14 -18.16 27.47
CA ALA A 455 42.09 -19.24 27.72
C ALA A 455 43.38 -18.73 28.37
N PHE A 456 43.90 -17.58 27.94
CA PHE A 456 45.06 -16.93 28.55
C PHE A 456 44.78 -16.49 29.99
N LEU A 457 43.62 -15.91 30.28
CA LEU A 457 43.18 -15.54 31.63
C LEU A 457 43.04 -16.78 32.52
N THR A 458 42.47 -17.87 31.99
CA THR A 458 42.32 -19.15 32.71
C THR A 458 43.70 -19.77 33.02
N LEU A 459 44.65 -19.71 32.09
CA LEU A 459 46.02 -20.18 32.29
C LEU A 459 46.73 -19.39 33.40
N ILE A 460 46.58 -18.06 33.43
CA ILE A 460 47.16 -17.22 34.51
C ILE A 460 46.57 -17.61 35.86
N LEU A 461 45.25 -17.83 35.95
CA LEU A 461 44.60 -18.29 37.19
C LEU A 461 45.12 -19.64 37.67
N VAL A 462 45.33 -20.59 36.75
CA VAL A 462 45.90 -21.90 37.08
C VAL A 462 47.34 -21.77 37.58
N ILE A 463 48.18 -20.97 36.92
CA ILE A 463 49.56 -20.72 37.36
C ILE A 463 49.57 -20.07 38.74
N ALA A 464 48.73 -19.06 38.98
CA ALA A 464 48.61 -18.40 40.27
C ALA A 464 48.16 -19.37 41.38
N ALA A 465 47.22 -20.28 41.09
CA ALA A 465 46.79 -21.31 42.03
C ALA A 465 47.92 -22.31 42.34
N VAL A 466 48.68 -22.76 41.33
CA VAL A 466 49.83 -23.64 41.51
C VAL A 466 50.92 -22.96 42.35
N VAL A 467 51.23 -21.69 42.07
CA VAL A 467 52.19 -20.90 42.85
C VAL A 467 51.70 -20.72 44.29
N PHE A 468 50.42 -20.45 44.51
CA PHE A 468 49.83 -20.32 45.84
C PHE A 468 49.90 -21.64 46.63
N ILE A 469 49.59 -22.76 45.99
CA ILE A 469 49.71 -24.10 46.58
C ILE A 469 51.18 -24.39 46.91
N TYR A 470 52.11 -24.14 45.98
CA TYR A 470 53.54 -24.30 46.20
C TYR A 470 54.03 -23.46 47.39
N TYR A 471 53.61 -22.19 47.48
CA TYR A 471 53.96 -21.31 48.60
C TYR A 471 53.38 -21.81 49.93
N ARG A 472 52.15 -22.33 49.93
CA ARG A 472 51.51 -22.91 51.13
C ARG A 472 52.18 -24.19 51.62
N PHE A 473 52.66 -25.05 50.72
CA PHE A 473 53.29 -26.32 51.09
C PHE A 473 54.81 -26.22 51.34
N CYS A 474 55.53 -25.35 50.63
CA CYS A 474 56.98 -25.18 50.80
C CYS A 474 57.38 -24.12 51.83
N ALA A 475 56.50 -23.19 52.23
CA ALA A 475 56.80 -22.22 53.29
C ALA A 475 56.58 -22.78 54.71
N LYS A 476 56.13 -24.03 54.87
CA LYS A 476 56.05 -24.69 56.18
C LYS A 476 57.42 -25.30 56.52
N LYS A 477 58.37 -24.44 56.88
CA LYS A 477 59.64 -24.84 57.50
C LYS A 477 59.33 -25.44 58.88
N PRO A 478 59.83 -26.64 59.24
CA PRO A 478 59.68 -27.15 60.60
C PRO A 478 60.51 -26.30 61.57
N ASN A 479 59.86 -25.75 62.58
CA ASN A 479 60.51 -25.22 63.78
C ASN A 479 61.10 -26.43 64.54
N ASN A 480 62.40 -26.68 64.39
CA ASN A 480 63.12 -27.50 65.34
C ASN A 480 63.47 -26.64 66.55
N GLN A 481 62.65 -26.78 67.58
CA GLN A 481 62.90 -26.35 68.93
C GLN A 481 63.87 -27.37 69.55
N ASN A 482 65.15 -27.00 69.68
CA ASN A 482 66.11 -27.73 70.51
C ASN A 482 66.10 -27.09 71.89
N ASP A 483 65.46 -27.78 72.83
CA ASP A 483 65.77 -27.65 74.25
C ASP A 483 67.14 -28.29 74.51
N ASN A 484 68.01 -27.60 75.22
CA ASN A 484 68.86 -28.16 76.26
C ASN A 484 69.56 -27.04 77.04
N GLU A 485 69.23 -27.02 78.34
CA GLU A 485 70.08 -26.71 79.50
C GLU A 485 71.54 -27.23 79.27
N ASP A 486 72.62 -26.73 79.86
CA ASP A 486 72.80 -26.33 81.25
C ASP A 486 74.21 -25.71 81.49
N HIS A 487 74.34 -24.93 82.57
CA HIS A 487 75.50 -24.66 83.45
C HIS A 487 76.99 -24.79 83.00
N SER A 488 77.78 -23.71 83.13
CA SER A 488 78.61 -23.32 84.31
C SER A 488 79.94 -22.62 83.96
N SER A 489 80.29 -21.59 84.78
CA SER A 489 81.65 -21.10 85.19
C SER A 489 82.69 -20.75 84.10
N ASP A 490 83.34 -19.58 84.08
CA ASP A 490 83.85 -18.71 85.17
C ASP A 490 83.58 -17.21 84.96
#